data_AF-A0A540X107-F1
#
_entry.id   AF-A0A540X107-F1
#
_cell.length_a   1.000
_cell.length_b   1.000
_cell.length_c   1.000
_cell.angle_alpha   90.00
_cell.angle_beta   90.00
_cell.angle_gamma   90.00
#
_symmetry.space_group_name_H-M   'P 1'
#
loop_
_entity.id
_entity.type
_entity.pdbx_description
1 polymer ?
#
loop_
_entity_poly.entity_id
_entity_poly.type
_entity_poly.pdbx_seq_one_letter_code
_entity_poly.pdbx_strand_id
1 'polypeptide(L)'
;MDSATCCIQRFGPEACGFSTSEAAVLMGGAKAVTDAASDTEEWDDSHNSHLPEWRRECIRAYGDCQNKGWKGDCSACFDYCKGQHEWPINKCRPKKKGE
;
A
#
# COMPACT_ATOMS: atom_id res chain seq x y z
N MET A 1 7.78 -8.10 18.06
CA MET A 1 6.87 -8.50 19.16
C MET A 1 6.65 -7.28 20.03
N ASP A 2 5.44 -6.75 20.03
CA ASP A 2 5.05 -5.62 20.86
C ASP A 2 5.05 -5.99 22.34
N SER A 3 5.45 -5.04 23.19
CA SER A 3 5.51 -5.23 24.65
C SER A 3 4.14 -5.62 25.24
N ALA A 4 3.05 -5.14 24.62
CA ALA A 4 1.68 -5.48 25.01
C ALA A 4 1.37 -6.97 24.75
N THR A 5 1.72 -7.49 23.57
CA THR A 5 1.49 -8.90 23.21
C THR A 5 2.31 -9.85 24.07
N CYS A 6 3.54 -9.47 24.47
CA CYS A 6 4.38 -10.25 25.38
C CYS A 6 3.76 -10.32 26.80
N CYS A 7 3.25 -9.18 27.29
CA CYS A 7 2.55 -9.14 28.58
C CYS A 7 1.32 -10.05 28.57
N ILE A 8 0.45 -9.94 27.55
CA ILE A 8 -0.78 -10.74 27.43
C ILE A 8 -0.47 -12.23 27.40
N GLN A 9 0.54 -12.66 26.63
CA GLN A 9 0.94 -14.07 26.57
C GLN A 9 1.48 -14.60 27.91
N ARG A 10 2.16 -13.74 28.68
CA ARG A 10 2.83 -14.17 29.91
C ARG A 10 1.92 -14.16 31.14
N PHE A 11 1.01 -13.19 31.21
CA PHE A 11 0.24 -12.89 32.42
C PHE A 11 -1.28 -12.85 32.21
N GLY A 12 -1.76 -12.91 30.97
CA GLY A 12 -3.17 -12.79 30.63
C GLY A 12 -3.62 -11.33 30.42
N PRO A 13 -4.76 -11.12 29.76
CA PRO A 13 -5.19 -9.79 29.28
C PRO A 13 -5.53 -8.81 30.41
N GLU A 14 -6.27 -9.27 31.43
CA GLU A 14 -6.71 -8.43 32.55
C GLU A 14 -5.52 -7.94 33.39
N ALA A 15 -4.49 -8.76 33.54
CA ALA A 15 -3.27 -8.40 34.27
C ALA A 15 -2.46 -7.30 33.58
N CYS A 16 -2.63 -7.16 32.26
CA CYS A 16 -1.99 -6.13 31.45
C CYS A 16 -2.90 -4.92 31.19
N GLY A 17 -4.07 -4.87 31.86
CA GLY A 17 -5.03 -3.78 31.74
C GLY A 17 -5.89 -3.82 30.48
N PHE A 18 -5.94 -4.95 29.77
CA PHE A 18 -6.77 -5.11 28.58
C PHE A 18 -8.02 -5.92 28.87
N SER A 19 -9.14 -5.52 28.28
CA SER A 19 -10.30 -6.42 28.19
C SER A 19 -9.99 -7.61 27.28
N THR A 20 -10.61 -8.76 27.53
CA THR A 20 -10.45 -9.97 26.72
C THR A 20 -10.66 -9.70 25.22
N SER A 21 -11.60 -8.82 24.88
CA SER A 21 -11.89 -8.41 23.50
C SER A 21 -10.76 -7.57 22.89
N GLU A 22 -10.16 -6.66 23.65
CA GLU A 22 -9.04 -5.82 23.18
C GLU A 22 -7.77 -6.63 23.01
N ALA A 23 -7.50 -7.56 23.93
CA ALA A 23 -6.39 -8.49 23.83
C ALA A 23 -6.55 -9.48 22.67
N ALA A 24 -7.78 -9.88 22.33
CA ALA A 24 -8.05 -10.73 21.16
C ALA A 24 -7.76 -10.00 19.83
N VAL A 25 -7.94 -8.67 19.77
CA VAL A 25 -7.55 -7.86 18.62
C VAL A 25 -6.02 -7.75 18.53
N LEU A 26 -5.34 -7.51 19.66
CA LEU A 26 -3.87 -7.43 19.72
C LEU A 26 -3.18 -8.78 19.46
N MET A 27 -3.82 -9.90 19.81
CA MET A 27 -3.31 -11.25 19.56
C MET A 27 -3.80 -11.84 18.21
N GLY A 28 -4.94 -11.38 17.70
CA GLY A 28 -5.54 -11.81 16.43
C GLY A 28 -5.16 -10.95 15.22
N GLY A 29 -4.44 -9.84 15.44
CA GLY A 29 -4.02 -8.86 14.44
C GLY A 29 -2.93 -9.31 13.46
N ALA A 30 -2.91 -10.59 13.08
CA ALA A 30 -2.09 -11.11 11.99
C ALA A 30 -2.90 -11.84 10.89
N LYS A 31 -4.24 -11.92 10.97
CA LYS A 31 -4.98 -12.74 9.97
C LYS A 31 -6.39 -12.29 9.54
N ALA A 32 -6.85 -11.06 9.77
CA ALA A 32 -8.19 -10.69 9.27
C ALA A 32 -8.34 -9.23 8.84
N VAL A 33 -7.49 -8.78 7.93
CA VAL A 33 -7.80 -7.82 6.85
C VAL A 33 -7.00 -8.38 5.65
N THR A 34 -7.51 -8.72 4.47
CA THR A 34 -8.51 -8.06 3.64
C THR A 34 -9.00 -9.10 2.62
N ASP A 35 -10.22 -9.62 2.79
CA ASP A 35 -11.05 -10.08 1.67
C ASP A 35 -12.02 -8.94 1.38
N ALA A 36 -11.49 -7.93 0.70
CA ALA A 36 -12.24 -6.86 0.07
C ALA A 36 -11.33 -6.34 -1.04
N ALA A 37 -11.18 -7.15 -2.10
CA ALA A 37 -10.75 -6.67 -3.40
C ALA A 37 -11.86 -5.75 -3.96
N SER A 38 -12.04 -4.59 -3.33
CA SER A 38 -12.63 -3.43 -3.99
C SER A 38 -11.51 -2.84 -4.83
N ASP A 39 -11.72 -2.78 -6.14
CA ASP A 39 -10.84 -2.23 -7.18
C ASP A 39 -10.62 -0.71 -7.06
N THR A 40 -10.48 -0.21 -5.83
CA THR A 40 -10.15 1.17 -5.50
C THR A 40 -9.28 1.15 -4.25
N GLU A 41 -8.08 0.58 -4.36
CA GLU A 41 -6.98 0.94 -3.46
C GLU A 41 -6.74 2.44 -3.71
N GLU A 42 -7.45 3.30 -2.97
CA GLU A 42 -7.22 4.74 -2.93
C GLU A 42 -5.78 4.91 -2.47
N TRP A 43 -4.91 5.29 -3.40
CA TRP A 43 -3.52 5.58 -3.10
C TRP A 43 -3.46 6.70 -2.06
N ASP A 44 -3.09 6.38 -0.81
CA ASP A 44 -2.88 7.37 0.24
C ASP A 44 -1.63 8.19 -0.06
N ASP A 45 -1.82 9.24 -0.86
CA ASP A 45 -0.76 10.17 -1.26
C ASP A 45 -0.65 11.37 -0.28
N SER A 46 -1.28 11.28 0.90
CA SER A 46 -1.28 12.32 1.94
C SER A 46 0.15 12.76 2.31
N HIS A 47 1.09 11.82 2.34
CA HIS A 47 2.51 12.03 2.62
C HIS A 47 3.25 12.82 1.52
N ASN A 48 2.71 12.82 0.30
CA ASN A 48 3.25 13.47 -0.89
C ASN A 48 2.49 14.76 -1.26
N SER A 49 1.57 15.22 -0.42
CA SER A 49 0.77 16.44 -0.62
C SER A 49 1.59 17.71 -0.89
N HIS A 50 2.86 17.73 -0.48
CA HIS A 50 3.81 18.82 -0.73
C HIS A 50 4.42 18.81 -2.15
N LEU A 51 4.21 17.73 -2.92
CA LEU A 51 4.74 17.57 -4.26
C LEU A 51 3.78 18.19 -5.29
N PRO A 52 4.31 18.68 -6.44
CA PRO A 52 3.47 19.11 -7.53
C PRO A 52 2.64 17.94 -8.07
N GLU A 53 1.46 18.25 -8.61
CA GLU A 53 0.48 17.26 -9.09
C GLU A 53 1.10 16.21 -10.01
N TRP A 54 1.87 16.65 -11.02
CA TRP A 54 2.51 15.76 -11.98
C TRP A 54 3.39 14.69 -11.31
N ARG A 55 4.05 15.03 -10.20
CA ARG A 55 4.97 14.11 -9.51
C ARG A 55 4.19 13.08 -8.70
N ARG A 56 3.09 13.49 -8.07
CA ARG A 56 2.15 12.57 -7.41
C ARG A 56 1.58 11.57 -8.41
N GLU A 57 1.21 12.05 -9.60
CA GLU A 57 0.73 11.20 -10.70
C GLU A 57 1.81 10.20 -11.16
N CYS A 58 3.06 10.64 -11.34
CA CYS A 58 4.18 9.74 -11.67
C CYS A 58 4.38 8.65 -10.61
N ILE A 59 4.27 8.99 -9.32
CA ILE A 59 4.45 8.06 -8.20
C ILE A 59 3.32 7.01 -8.18
N ARG A 60 2.07 7.47 -8.33
CA ARG A 60 0.89 6.61 -8.43
C ARG A 60 0.99 5.66 -9.63
N ALA A 61 1.29 6.18 -10.81
CA ALA A 61 1.44 5.39 -12.03
C ALA A 61 2.60 4.40 -11.94
N TYR A 62 3.70 4.76 -11.27
CA TYR A 62 4.82 3.86 -11.04
C TYR A 62 4.44 2.65 -10.20
N GLY A 63 3.76 2.84 -9.06
CA GLY A 63 3.35 1.69 -8.27
C GLY A 63 2.24 0.88 -8.93
N ASP A 64 1.33 1.50 -9.67
CA ASP A 64 0.39 0.76 -10.52
C ASP A 64 1.13 -0.07 -11.57
N CYS A 65 2.18 0.48 -12.18
CA CYS A 65 3.02 -0.24 -13.14
C CYS A 65 3.66 -1.48 -12.51
N GLN A 66 4.21 -1.36 -11.30
CA GLN A 66 4.86 -2.46 -10.58
C GLN A 66 3.86 -3.52 -10.10
N ASN A 67 2.70 -3.11 -9.58
CA ASN A 67 1.77 -4.01 -8.91
C ASN A 67 0.72 -4.61 -9.85
N LYS A 68 0.35 -3.91 -10.93
CA LYS A 68 -0.72 -4.32 -11.86
C LYS A 68 -0.20 -4.94 -13.17
N GLY A 69 1.10 -5.28 -13.23
CA GLY A 69 1.70 -5.99 -14.35
C GLY A 69 1.61 -5.23 -15.68
N TRP A 70 1.81 -3.91 -15.65
CA TRP A 70 1.79 -3.08 -16.84
C TRP A 70 2.87 -3.52 -17.85
N LYS A 71 2.70 -3.11 -19.12
CA LYS A 71 3.75 -3.23 -20.14
C LYS A 71 4.80 -2.15 -19.92
N GLY A 72 6.03 -2.43 -20.37
CA GLY A 72 7.16 -1.48 -20.30
C GLY A 72 8.03 -1.65 -19.06
N ASP A 73 9.15 -0.94 -19.02
CA ASP A 73 10.04 -0.89 -17.87
C ASP A 73 9.60 0.25 -16.93
N CYS A 74 9.03 -0.10 -15.78
CA CYS A 74 8.43 0.86 -14.86
C CYS A 74 9.45 1.90 -14.35
N SER A 75 10.70 1.49 -14.10
CA SER A 75 11.75 2.39 -13.61
C SER A 75 12.15 3.41 -14.68
N ALA A 76 12.37 2.97 -15.92
CA ALA A 76 12.67 3.86 -17.05
C ALA A 76 11.51 4.82 -17.35
N CYS A 77 10.27 4.37 -17.22
CA CYS A 77 9.10 5.23 -17.36
C CYS A 77 8.98 6.26 -16.23
N PHE A 78 9.34 5.90 -15.00
CA PHE A 78 9.40 6.84 -13.89
C PHE A 78 10.50 7.90 -14.08
N ASP A 79 11.68 7.50 -14.56
CA ASP A 79 12.74 8.44 -14.93
C ASP A 79 12.32 9.41 -16.04
N TYR A 80 11.64 8.91 -17.07
CA TYR A 80 11.03 9.74 -18.10
C TYR A 80 10.01 10.72 -17.52
N CYS A 81 9.13 10.23 -16.64
CA CYS A 81 8.10 11.02 -15.98
C CYS A 81 8.68 12.16 -15.15
N LYS A 82 9.82 11.93 -14.45
CA LYS A 82 10.54 12.99 -13.74
C LYS A 82 11.08 14.09 -14.64
N GLY A 83 11.43 13.78 -15.90
CA GLY A 83 11.96 14.76 -16.86
C GLY A 83 10.89 15.48 -17.65
N GLN A 84 9.83 14.78 -18.05
CA GLN A 84 8.74 15.33 -18.88
C GLN A 84 7.53 15.79 -18.07
N HIS A 85 7.51 15.50 -16.77
CA HIS A 85 6.39 15.76 -15.88
C HIS A 85 5.08 15.09 -16.34
N GLU A 86 5.19 13.98 -17.07
CA GLU A 86 4.04 13.23 -17.59
C GLU A 86 4.41 11.75 -17.73
N TRP A 87 3.50 10.87 -17.32
CA TRP A 87 3.71 9.44 -17.42
C TRP A 87 3.60 8.97 -18.88
N PRO A 88 4.59 8.24 -19.42
CA PRO A 88 4.60 7.86 -20.83
C PRO A 88 3.67 6.68 -21.11
N ILE A 89 2.36 6.91 -21.23
CA ILE A 89 1.33 5.87 -21.43
C ILE A 89 1.51 5.05 -22.72
N ASN A 90 2.22 5.59 -23.71
CA ASN A 90 2.58 4.87 -24.92
C ASN A 90 3.65 3.79 -24.68
N LYS A 91 4.49 3.96 -23.65
CA LYS A 91 5.57 3.03 -23.26
C LYS A 91 5.16 2.15 -22.09
N CYS A 92 4.56 2.75 -21.07
CA CYS A 92 4.13 2.07 -19.86
C CYS A 92 2.63 2.22 -19.63
N ARG A 93 1.90 1.11 -19.80
CA ARG A 93 0.43 1.08 -19.73
C ARG A 93 -0.10 -0.25 -19.21
N PRO A 94 -1.32 -0.28 -18.67
CA PRO A 94 -2.00 -1.53 -18.35
C PRO A 94 -1.99 -2.50 -19.55
N LYS A 95 -1.80 -3.79 -19.27
CA LYS A 95 -2.04 -4.83 -20.28
C LYS A 95 -3.53 -4.86 -20.60
N LYS A 96 -3.88 -4.84 -21.89
CA LYS A 96 -5.27 -5.08 -22.30
C LYS A 96 -5.63 -6.53 -21.95
N LYS A 97 -6.85 -6.75 -21.45
CA LYS A 97 -7.38 -8.12 -21.29
C LYS A 97 -7.41 -8.78 -22.67
N GLY A 98 -6.52 -9.75 -22.89
CA GLY A 98 -6.41 -10.52 -24.15
C GLY A 98 -5.11 -10.34 -24.94
N GLU A 99 -4.12 -9.62 -24.42
CA GLU A 99 -2.75 -9.52 -25.02
C GLU A 99 -1.72 -10.44 -24.33
#